data_AF-A0A953H4K6-F1
#
_entry.id   AF-A0A953H4K6-F1
#
_cell.length_a   1.000
_cell.length_b   1.000
_cell.length_c   1.000
_cell.angle_alpha   90.00
_cell.angle_beta   90.00
_cell.angle_gamma   90.00
#
_symmetry.space_group_name_H-M   'P 1'
#
loop_
_entity.id
_entity.type
_entity.pdbx_description
1 polymer ?
#
loop_
_entity_poly.entity_id
_entity_poly.type
_entity_poly.pdbx_seq_one_letter_code
_entity_poly.pdbx_strand_id
1 'polypeptide(L)'
;MVKLAKLYFDITHNKDKLGTVGHPEAEYLGVTLAAGPDGTNCFASAIVRESGKQMSCFWQFESPIGPTDEVRIVHTSGGTVLPPSRRFEMGRAARQDWSDSTCDFCHQDATQAARLFPGDASRPTICSECVETRYRALHEIERDGNAADSNC
;
A
#
# COMPACT_ATOMS: atom_id res chain seq x y z
N MET A 1 -23.86 4.88 -22.61
CA MET A 1 -22.49 4.94 -22.05
C MET A 1 -22.47 6.06 -21.02
N VAL A 2 -22.45 5.74 -19.73
CA VAL A 2 -22.40 6.77 -18.67
C VAL A 2 -20.97 7.29 -18.63
N LYS A 3 -20.77 8.54 -19.04
CA LYS A 3 -19.49 9.22 -18.93
C LYS A 3 -19.33 9.58 -17.45
N LEU A 4 -18.58 8.78 -16.69
CA LEU A 4 -18.28 9.11 -15.30
C LEU A 4 -17.65 10.51 -15.29
N ALA A 5 -18.18 11.39 -14.44
CA ALA A 5 -17.61 12.72 -14.26
C ALA A 5 -16.13 12.55 -13.89
N LYS A 6 -15.25 13.37 -14.48
CA LYS A 6 -13.83 13.30 -14.17
C LYS A 6 -13.65 13.43 -12.65
N LEU A 7 -13.01 12.44 -12.04
CA LEU A 7 -12.83 12.36 -10.59
C LEU A 7 -11.55 13.11 -10.24
N TYR A 8 -11.67 14.40 -9.98
CA TYR A 8 -10.60 15.22 -9.43
C TYR A 8 -11.00 15.80 -8.08
N PHE A 9 -10.04 15.89 -7.18
CA PHE A 9 -10.23 16.41 -5.85
C PHE A 9 -9.11 17.37 -5.49
N ASP A 10 -9.50 18.53 -4.97
CA ASP A 10 -8.60 19.43 -4.28
C ASP A 10 -8.43 18.95 -2.83
N ILE A 11 -7.18 18.84 -2.41
CA ILE A 11 -6.81 18.49 -1.04
C ILE A 11 -6.18 19.74 -0.43
N THR A 12 -6.78 20.17 0.68
CA THR A 12 -6.35 21.32 1.47
C THR A 12 -6.06 20.88 2.89
N HIS A 13 -4.94 21.37 3.44
CA HIS A 13 -4.56 21.23 4.84
C HIS A 13 -4.62 22.62 5.47
N ASN A 14 -5.51 22.81 6.44
CA ASN A 14 -5.92 24.11 6.95
C ASN A 14 -6.35 25.04 5.80
N LYS A 15 -5.59 26.10 5.54
CA LYS A 15 -5.85 27.06 4.45
C LYS A 15 -4.99 26.81 3.21
N ASP A 16 -4.03 25.89 3.30
CA ASP A 16 -3.04 25.66 2.27
C ASP A 16 -3.47 24.51 1.35
N LYS A 17 -3.46 24.77 0.04
CA LYS A 17 -3.74 23.75 -0.95
C LYS A 17 -2.51 22.86 -1.12
N LEU A 18 -2.64 21.60 -0.72
CA LEU A 18 -1.61 20.58 -0.91
C LEU A 18 -1.53 20.15 -2.39
N GLY A 19 -2.68 20.09 -3.08
CA GLY A 19 -2.70 19.79 -4.50
C GLY A 19 -4.06 19.37 -5.04
N THR A 20 -4.11 19.15 -6.35
CA THR A 20 -5.24 18.53 -7.04
C THR A 20 -4.84 17.12 -7.44
N VAL A 21 -5.63 16.11 -7.09
CA VAL A 21 -5.39 14.70 -7.46
C VAL A 21 -6.52 14.14 -8.28
N GLY A 22 -6.21 13.12 -9.08
CA GLY A 22 -7.21 12.32 -9.76
C GLY A 22 -6.88 12.03 -11.21
N HIS A 23 -7.80 11.34 -11.89
CA HIS A 23 -7.59 10.87 -13.25
C HIS A 23 -8.93 10.83 -14.00
N PRO A 24 -8.96 11.20 -15.30
CA PRO A 24 -10.20 11.16 -16.08
C PRO A 24 -10.76 9.74 -16.25
N GLU A 25 -9.91 8.73 -16.14
CA GLU A 25 -10.26 7.30 -16.27
C GLU A 25 -10.15 6.55 -14.92
N ALA A 26 -10.27 7.27 -13.80
CA ALA A 26 -10.29 6.64 -12.49
C ALA A 26 -11.54 5.76 -12.31
N GLU A 27 -11.33 4.47 -12.03
CA GLU A 27 -12.36 3.53 -11.58
C GLU A 27 -12.62 3.68 -10.09
N TYR A 28 -11.56 4.04 -9.34
CA TYR A 28 -11.57 4.28 -7.91
C TYR A 28 -10.62 5.43 -7.59
N LEU A 29 -11.01 6.27 -6.64
CA LEU A 29 -10.15 7.28 -6.05
C LEU A 29 -10.44 7.35 -4.56
N GLY A 30 -9.39 7.26 -3.75
CA GLY A 30 -9.46 7.39 -2.30
C GLY A 30 -8.44 8.40 -1.81
N VAL A 31 -8.84 9.19 -0.81
CA VAL A 31 -7.93 10.02 -0.02
C VAL A 31 -7.93 9.48 1.40
N THR A 32 -6.75 9.22 1.94
CA THR A 32 -6.57 8.51 3.20
C THR A 32 -5.65 9.31 4.11
N LEU A 33 -6.06 9.42 5.38
CA LEU A 33 -5.18 9.86 6.47
C LEU A 33 -4.67 8.61 7.18
N ALA A 34 -3.35 8.52 7.38
CA ALA A 34 -2.75 7.43 8.15
C ALA A 34 -1.83 8.00 9.23
N ALA A 35 -1.99 7.49 10.45
CA ALA A 35 -1.13 7.81 11.57
C ALA A 35 0.01 6.79 11.68
N GLY A 36 1.23 7.27 11.92
CA GLY A 36 2.41 6.46 12.20
C GLY A 36 3.30 7.10 13.27
N PRO A 37 4.45 6.47 13.59
CA PRO A 37 5.40 6.98 14.59
C PRO A 37 5.88 8.41 14.28
N ASP A 38 6.00 8.74 12.99
CA ASP A 38 6.46 10.05 12.51
C ASP A 38 5.33 11.09 12.38
N GLY A 39 4.12 10.75 12.83
CA GLY A 39 2.94 11.61 12.79
C GLY A 39 1.85 11.14 11.82
N THR A 40 0.85 12.01 11.62
CA THR A 40 -0.26 11.76 10.70
C THR A 40 0.06 12.34 9.33
N ASN A 41 -0.15 11.53 8.28
CA ASN A 41 0.14 11.88 6.91
C ASN A 41 -1.10 11.70 6.02
N CYS A 42 -1.20 12.51 4.97
CA CYS A 42 -2.24 12.42 3.96
C CYS A 42 -1.70 11.80 2.67
N PHE A 43 -2.50 10.91 2.10
CA PHE A 43 -2.21 10.22 0.84
C PHE A 43 -3.44 10.22 -0.04
N ALA A 44 -3.24 10.21 -1.35
CA ALA A 44 -4.30 9.88 -2.29
C ALA A 44 -3.88 8.68 -3.14
N SER A 45 -4.85 7.86 -3.51
CA SER A 45 -4.65 6.77 -4.45
C SER A 45 -5.77 6.72 -5.47
N ALA A 46 -5.44 6.31 -6.68
CA ALA A 46 -6.43 6.06 -7.72
C ALA A 46 -6.10 4.76 -8.46
N ILE A 47 -7.14 4.03 -8.82
CA ILE A 47 -7.06 2.91 -9.75
C ILE A 47 -7.59 3.42 -11.08
N VAL A 48 -6.75 3.34 -12.12
CA VAL A 48 -7.07 3.85 -13.45
C VAL A 48 -6.92 2.73 -14.48
N ARG A 49 -7.75 2.72 -15.52
CA ARG A 49 -7.61 1.78 -16.63
C ARG A 49 -7.12 2.49 -17.87
N GLU A 50 -5.83 2.39 -18.15
CA GLU A 50 -5.20 2.99 -19.32
C GLU A 50 -4.80 1.91 -20.32
N SER A 51 -5.22 2.04 -21.58
CA SER A 51 -4.86 1.09 -22.65
C SER A 51 -5.13 -0.38 -22.29
N GLY A 52 -6.22 -0.65 -21.56
CA GLY A 52 -6.63 -1.98 -21.12
C GLY A 52 -5.91 -2.51 -19.86
N LYS A 53 -4.93 -1.78 -19.33
CA LYS A 53 -4.18 -2.15 -18.12
C LYS A 53 -4.73 -1.41 -16.90
N GLN A 54 -4.84 -2.10 -15.78
CA GLN A 54 -5.16 -1.47 -14.52
C GLN A 54 -3.88 -0.94 -13.88
N MET A 55 -3.88 0.33 -13.50
CA MET A 55 -2.73 1.01 -12.91
C MET A 55 -3.13 1.60 -11.57
N SER A 56 -2.28 1.41 -10.57
CA SER A 56 -2.36 2.11 -9.29
C SER A 56 -1.52 3.37 -9.37
N CYS A 57 -2.12 4.50 -9.04
CA CYS A 57 -1.49 5.82 -8.94
C CYS A 57 -1.53 6.27 -7.48
N PHE A 58 -0.42 6.80 -6.98
CA PHE A 58 -0.28 7.22 -5.59
C PHE A 58 0.30 8.63 -5.49
N TRP A 59 -0.29 9.44 -4.61
CA TRP A 59 0.19 10.76 -4.23
C TRP A 59 0.44 10.79 -2.73
N GLN A 60 1.59 11.34 -2.34
CA GLN A 60 1.97 11.55 -0.95
C GLN A 60 2.17 13.04 -0.74
N PHE A 61 1.59 13.56 0.35
CA PHE A 61 1.76 14.94 0.73
C PHE A 61 2.66 15.02 1.95
N GLU A 62 3.79 15.70 1.80
CA GLU A 62 4.74 15.95 2.89
C GLU A 62 4.27 17.15 3.70
N SER A 63 3.21 16.96 4.47
CA SER A 63 2.70 17.95 5.41
C SER A 63 2.27 17.22 6.68
N PRO A 64 3.04 17.33 7.78
CA PRO A 64 2.67 16.72 9.05
C PRO A 64 1.31 17.27 9.49
N ILE A 65 0.35 16.38 9.78
CA ILE A 65 -0.98 16.77 10.23
C ILE A 65 -1.05 16.61 11.74
N GLY A 66 -1.27 17.74 12.43
CA GLY A 66 -1.44 17.82 13.86
C GLY A 66 -2.87 17.48 14.31
N PRO A 67 -3.08 17.33 15.63
CA PRO A 67 -4.37 16.93 16.20
C PRO A 67 -5.48 17.98 16.06
N THR A 68 -5.12 19.23 15.76
CA THR A 68 -6.06 20.35 15.61
C THR A 68 -6.23 20.78 14.15
N ASP A 69 -5.50 20.15 13.23
CA ASP A 69 -5.48 20.55 11.84
C ASP A 69 -6.69 20.03 11.07
N GLU A 70 -7.17 20.81 10.11
CA GLU A 70 -8.26 20.43 9.22
C GLU A 70 -7.70 19.90 7.90
N VAL A 71 -8.15 18.71 7.47
CA VAL A 71 -7.97 18.26 6.08
C VAL A 71 -9.31 18.30 5.38
N ARG A 72 -9.38 19.03 4.28
CA ARG A 72 -10.58 19.18 3.48
C ARG A 72 -10.34 18.66 2.06
N ILE A 73 -11.27 17.84 1.60
CA ILE A 73 -11.25 17.16 0.30
C ILE A 73 -12.50 17.61 -0.46
N VAL A 74 -12.30 18.31 -1.58
CA VAL A 74 -13.41 18.91 -2.35
C VAL A 74 -13.33 18.43 -3.78
N HIS A 75 -14.45 17.93 -4.32
CA HIS A 75 -14.53 17.60 -5.75
C HIS A 75 -14.31 18.87 -6.59
N THR A 76 -13.53 18.75 -7.65
CA THR A 76 -13.26 19.87 -8.57
C THR A 76 -13.38 19.42 -10.02
N SER A 77 -13.80 20.36 -10.88
CA SER A 77 -13.85 20.16 -12.34
C SER A 77 -12.62 20.68 -13.06
N GLY A 78 -11.66 21.30 -12.35
CA GLY A 78 -10.49 21.94 -12.95
C GLY A 78 -9.34 22.20 -11.97
N GLY A 79 -8.23 22.69 -12.50
CA GLY A 79 -6.98 22.89 -11.77
C GLY A 79 -5.83 22.08 -12.35
N THR A 80 -4.61 22.39 -11.92
CA THR A 80 -3.43 21.61 -12.28
C THR A 80 -3.39 20.34 -11.43
N VAL A 81 -3.59 19.20 -12.07
CA VAL A 81 -3.50 17.88 -11.44
C VAL A 81 -2.02 17.56 -11.22
N LEU A 82 -1.67 17.23 -9.98
CA LEU A 82 -0.33 16.79 -9.64
C LEU A 82 -0.05 15.43 -10.29
N PRO A 83 1.16 15.18 -10.82
CA PRO A 83 1.55 13.84 -11.20
C PRO A 83 1.64 12.94 -9.96
N PRO A 84 1.29 11.64 -10.06
CA PRO A 84 1.47 10.72 -8.96
C PRO A 84 2.97 10.54 -8.64
N SER A 85 3.31 10.48 -7.35
CA SER A 85 4.67 10.20 -6.90
C SER A 85 5.08 8.75 -7.16
N ARG A 86 4.11 7.83 -7.18
CA ARG A 86 4.33 6.43 -7.55
C ARG A 86 3.22 5.94 -8.46
N ARG A 87 3.60 5.10 -9.41
CA ARG A 87 2.68 4.50 -10.39
C ARG A 87 3.13 3.08 -10.70
N PHE A 88 2.21 2.12 -10.65
CA PHE A 88 2.51 0.72 -10.93
C PHE A 88 1.32 -0.01 -11.56
N GLU A 89 1.59 -0.96 -12.46
CA GLU A 89 0.56 -1.82 -13.08
C GLU A 89 0.01 -2.79 -12.02
N MET A 90 -1.29 -2.74 -11.79
CA MET A 90 -2.00 -3.70 -10.96
C MET A 90 -2.20 -4.99 -11.74
N GLY A 91 -1.92 -6.13 -11.11
CA GLY A 91 -2.28 -7.42 -11.70
C GLY A 91 -1.29 -7.99 -12.71
N ARG A 92 0.02 -7.80 -12.51
CA ARG A 92 1.01 -8.85 -12.86
C ARG A 92 1.54 -9.52 -11.58
N ALA A 93 0.67 -10.24 -10.87
CA ALA A 93 1.10 -11.60 -10.60
C ALA A 93 0.87 -12.30 -11.94
N ALA A 94 1.89 -12.36 -12.80
CA ALA A 94 1.90 -13.48 -13.71
C ALA A 94 1.64 -14.68 -12.81
N ARG A 95 0.64 -15.52 -13.12
CA ARG A 95 0.73 -16.91 -12.70
C ARG A 95 1.94 -17.42 -13.45
N GLN A 96 3.13 -17.11 -12.94
CA GLN A 96 4.30 -17.92 -13.18
C GLN A 96 3.86 -19.29 -12.69
N ASP A 97 4.03 -20.28 -13.54
CA ASP A 97 3.83 -21.65 -13.16
C ASP A 97 4.92 -21.96 -12.14
N TRP A 98 4.63 -21.67 -10.88
CA TRP A 98 5.52 -21.89 -9.74
C TRP A 98 5.36 -23.33 -9.23
N SER A 99 4.87 -24.25 -10.07
CA SER A 99 4.77 -25.69 -9.76
C SER A 99 6.09 -26.25 -9.25
N ASP A 100 7.21 -25.67 -9.70
CA ASP A 100 8.57 -26.10 -9.39
C ASP A 100 9.21 -25.26 -8.28
N SER A 101 8.48 -24.32 -7.67
CA SER A 101 9.00 -23.49 -6.59
C SER A 101 9.02 -24.23 -5.27
N THR A 102 10.12 -24.08 -4.55
CA THR A 102 10.29 -24.58 -3.19
C THR A 102 10.37 -23.42 -2.21
N CYS A 103 10.00 -23.68 -0.96
CA CYS A 103 10.26 -22.76 0.14
C CYS A 103 11.78 -22.64 0.34
N ASP A 104 12.32 -21.42 0.38
CA ASP A 104 13.75 -21.17 0.60
C ASP A 104 14.22 -21.56 2.02
N PHE A 105 13.29 -21.92 2.91
CA PHE A 105 13.58 -22.23 4.32
C PHE A 105 13.42 -23.71 4.66
N CYS A 106 12.31 -24.35 4.27
CA CYS A 106 12.07 -25.78 4.54
C CYS A 106 12.28 -26.67 3.31
N HIS A 107 12.56 -26.08 2.14
CA HIS A 107 12.78 -26.76 0.87
C HIS A 107 11.62 -27.63 0.36
N GLN A 108 10.44 -27.53 0.98
CA GLN A 108 9.22 -28.17 0.50
C GLN A 108 8.66 -27.45 -0.73
N ASP A 109 8.13 -28.22 -1.67
CA ASP A 109 7.47 -27.74 -2.88
C ASP A 109 5.99 -27.38 -2.64
N ALA A 110 5.33 -26.90 -3.69
CA ALA A 110 3.92 -26.50 -3.68
C ALA A 110 2.93 -27.66 -3.43
N THR A 111 3.35 -28.92 -3.59
CA THR A 111 2.52 -30.10 -3.33
C THR A 111 2.57 -30.53 -1.87
N GLN A 112 3.67 -30.21 -1.18
CA GLN A 112 3.89 -30.54 0.22
C GLN A 112 3.52 -29.37 1.15
N ALA A 113 3.73 -28.13 0.72
CA ALA A 113 3.39 -26.94 1.48
C ALA A 113 1.92 -26.55 1.27
N ALA A 114 1.17 -26.33 2.37
CA ALA A 114 -0.24 -25.91 2.32
C ALA A 114 -0.45 -24.61 1.51
N ARG A 115 0.56 -23.74 1.50
CA ARG A 115 0.58 -22.51 0.70
C ARG A 115 2.01 -21.97 0.58
N LEU A 116 2.44 -21.65 -0.65
CA LEU A 116 3.68 -20.90 -0.93
C LEU A 116 3.37 -19.44 -1.27
N PHE A 117 4.21 -18.55 -0.75
CA PHE A 117 4.23 -17.13 -1.08
C PHE A 117 5.47 -16.88 -1.95
N PRO A 118 5.30 -16.57 -3.25
CA PRO A 118 6.43 -16.39 -4.14
C PRO A 118 7.25 -15.16 -3.76
N GLY A 119 8.57 -15.35 -3.78
CA GLY A 119 9.56 -14.29 -3.61
C GLY A 119 9.80 -13.48 -4.89
N ASP A 120 10.73 -12.53 -4.81
CA ASP A 120 11.33 -11.84 -5.95
C ASP A 120 12.85 -11.70 -5.74
N ALA A 121 13.55 -10.95 -6.59
CA ALA A 121 15.00 -10.76 -6.48
C ALA A 121 15.49 -10.22 -5.12
N SER A 122 14.59 -9.65 -4.32
CA SER A 122 14.87 -9.06 -3.01
C SER A 122 14.13 -9.76 -1.86
N ARG A 123 13.27 -10.75 -2.13
CA ARG A 123 12.41 -11.40 -1.14
C ARG A 123 12.43 -12.92 -1.35
N PRO A 124 12.67 -13.73 -0.31
CA PRO A 124 12.66 -15.18 -0.45
C PRO A 124 11.24 -15.71 -0.70
N THR A 125 11.15 -16.84 -1.39
CA THR A 125 9.93 -17.65 -1.45
C THR A 125 9.77 -18.38 -0.12
N ILE A 126 8.61 -18.23 0.51
CA ILE A 126 8.36 -18.77 1.86
C ILE A 126 7.02 -19.49 1.92
N CYS A 127 6.94 -20.62 2.63
CA CYS A 127 5.68 -21.31 2.89
C CYS A 127 4.97 -20.75 4.13
N SER A 128 3.65 -20.93 4.19
CA SER A 128 2.82 -20.54 5.34
C SER A 128 3.32 -21.07 6.68
N GLU A 129 3.80 -22.30 6.76
CA GLU A 129 4.34 -22.88 8.00
C GLU A 129 5.64 -22.20 8.47
N CYS A 130 6.55 -21.89 7.53
CA CYS A 130 7.76 -21.14 7.85
C CYS A 130 7.47 -19.70 8.25
N VAL A 131 6.44 -19.09 7.66
CA VAL A 131 5.92 -17.77 8.09
C VAL A 131 5.48 -17.84 9.54
N GLU A 132 4.61 -18.80 9.90
CA GLU A 132 4.12 -18.95 11.27
C GLU A 132 5.23 -19.24 12.28
N THR A 133 6.17 -20.13 11.94
CA THR A 133 7.29 -20.49 12.81
C THR A 133 8.15 -19.27 13.14
N ARG A 134 8.44 -18.42 12.13
CA ARG A 134 9.21 -17.20 12.32
C ARG A 134 8.45 -16.13 13.11
N TYR A 135 7.16 -15.97 12.87
CA TYR A 135 6.33 -15.06 13.68
C TYR A 135 6.30 -15.48 15.16
N ARG A 136 6.19 -16.78 15.46
CA ARG A 136 6.24 -17.27 16.84
C ARG A 136 7.58 -16.98 17.51
N ALA A 137 8.69 -17.24 16.83
CA ALA A 137 10.02 -16.96 17.35
C ALA A 137 10.25 -15.45 17.63
N LEU A 138 9.76 -14.57 16.74
CA LEU A 138 9.84 -13.12 16.96
C LEU A 138 9.05 -12.67 18.18
N HIS A 139 7.84 -13.20 18.37
CA HIS A 139 7.01 -12.84 19.52
C HIS A 139 7.48 -13.45 20.84
N GLU A 140 8.17 -14.60 20.83
CA GLU A 140 8.82 -15.13 22.03
C GLU A 140 9.99 -14.24 22.48
N ILE A 141 10.79 -13.74 21.52
CA ILE A 141 11.88 -12.79 21.80
C ILE A 141 11.35 -11.47 22.37
N GLU A 142 10.24 -10.92 21.84
CA GLU A 142 9.60 -9.71 22.39
C GLU A 142 9.04 -9.93 23.81
N ARG A 143 8.56 -11.14 24.12
CA ARG A 143 8.03 -11.47 25.44
C ARG A 143 9.14 -11.62 26.48
N ASP A 144 10.25 -12.22 26.09
CA ASP A 144 11.42 -12.41 26.97
C ASP A 144 12.21 -11.09 27.16
N GLY A 145 12.25 -10.22 26.14
CA GLY A 145 12.79 -8.87 26.25
C GLY A 145 12.01 -7.98 27.22
N ASN A 146 10.68 -8.00 27.16
CA ASN A 146 9.82 -7.25 28.09
C ASN A 146 9.89 -7.78 29.54
N ALA A 147 10.15 -9.08 29.73
CA ALA A 147 10.35 -9.66 31.05
C ALA A 147 11.68 -9.23 31.71
N ALA A 148 12.72 -8.94 30.91
CA ALA A 148 13.99 -8.45 31.40
C ALA A 148 13.92 -6.97 31.88
N ASP A 149 13.10 -6.14 31.20
CA ASP A 149 12.94 -4.72 31.55
C ASP A 149 11.94 -4.45 32.69
N SER A 150 11.18 -5.47 33.11
CA SER A 150 10.19 -5.37 34.19
C SER A 150 10.76 -5.58 35.61
N ASN A 151 12.08 -5.82 35.73
CA ASN A 151 12.77 -6.12 36.99
C ASN A 151 13.81 -5.06 37.42
N CYS A 152 13.67 -3.82 36.94
CA CYS A 152 14.40 -2.66 37.46
C CYS A 152 13.48 -1.76 38.31
#